data_AF-A0A9X5XKD9-F1
#
_entry.id   AF-A0A9X5XKD9-F1
#
_cell.length_a   1.000
_cell.length_b   1.000
_cell.length_c   1.000
_cell.angle_alpha   90.00
_cell.angle_beta   90.00
_cell.angle_gamma   90.00
#
_symmetry.space_group_name_H-M   'P 1'
#
loop_
_entity.id
_entity.type
_entity.pdbx_description
1 polymer ?
#
loop_
_entity_poly.entity_id
_entity_poly.type
_entity_poly.pdbx_seq_one_letter_code
_entity_poly.pdbx_strand_id
1 'polypeptide(L)'
;MKSLDVKVWAVRKRDTKTPSYGVRWSVAGNVFSDSFRTKALADHYRAKLMRAMRDGEEFDKESGLPDSMEQKKSAVSWYDFALRYLAMKWPHAAPNTRDGINESLTSVTVELLVERAGRPSDQAIRKALRNWAFVLPGPDDRDVPDDVRNVLHWVSKASRPLADLAEPATARAVLDSLKLKLDGTAAAAETVRRKRRTLVNAANYAVDLGELRENPITAVR
;
A
#
# COMPACT_ATOMS: atom_id res chain seq x y z
N MET A 1 -17.30 21.37 1.59
CA MET A 1 -18.76 21.59 1.86
C MET A 1 -19.48 20.37 1.33
N LYS A 2 -20.38 19.75 2.10
CA LYS A 2 -20.96 18.45 1.71
C LYS A 2 -22.35 18.57 1.08
N SER A 3 -22.80 17.54 0.36
CA SER A 3 -24.09 17.50 -0.31
C SER A 3 -24.60 16.08 -0.55
N LEU A 4 -25.92 15.91 -0.47
CA LEU A 4 -26.64 14.69 -0.86
C LEU A 4 -27.12 14.71 -2.33
N ASP A 5 -26.95 15.83 -3.05
CA ASP A 5 -27.27 15.90 -4.48
C ASP A 5 -26.20 15.16 -5.29
N VAL A 6 -26.36 13.84 -5.39
CA VAL A 6 -25.41 12.94 -6.03
C VAL A 6 -26.08 12.21 -7.19
N LYS A 7 -25.40 12.17 -8.35
CA LYS A 7 -25.83 11.36 -9.50
C LYS A 7 -24.68 10.50 -9.97
N VAL A 8 -24.87 9.19 -10.02
CA VAL A 8 -23.85 8.22 -10.46
C VAL A 8 -24.27 7.59 -11.77
N TRP A 9 -23.45 7.74 -12.82
CA TRP A 9 -23.74 7.19 -14.14
C TRP A 9 -23.31 5.72 -14.27
N ALA A 10 -23.75 5.05 -15.34
CA ALA A 10 -23.30 3.70 -15.67
C ALA A 10 -21.83 3.67 -16.11
N VAL A 11 -21.15 2.53 -15.89
CA VAL A 11 -19.77 2.33 -16.35
C VAL A 11 -19.72 2.43 -17.88
N ARG A 12 -18.81 3.24 -18.39
CA ARG A 12 -18.61 3.43 -19.83
C ARG A 12 -17.25 2.89 -20.26
N LYS A 13 -17.21 2.07 -21.31
CA LYS A 13 -15.94 1.73 -21.99
C LYS A 13 -15.47 2.93 -22.82
N ARG A 14 -14.22 3.33 -22.65
CA ARG A 14 -13.53 4.32 -23.49
C ARG A 14 -12.63 3.59 -24.48
N ASP A 15 -12.73 3.98 -25.75
CA ASP A 15 -11.84 3.50 -26.81
C ASP A 15 -10.56 4.32 -26.78
N THR A 16 -9.61 3.83 -26.00
CA THR A 16 -8.22 4.30 -25.95
C THR A 16 -7.30 3.16 -26.41
N LYS A 17 -6.03 3.45 -26.75
CA LYS A 17 -5.03 2.46 -27.19
C LYS A 17 -4.93 1.22 -26.27
N THR A 18 -5.33 1.37 -25.01
CA THR A 18 -5.69 0.29 -24.08
C THR A 18 -7.12 0.54 -23.60
N PRO A 19 -8.05 -0.45 -23.61
CA PRO A 19 -9.42 -0.24 -23.14
C PRO A 19 -9.45 0.25 -21.68
N SER A 20 -10.16 1.33 -21.42
CA SER A 20 -10.40 1.83 -20.07
C SER A 20 -11.89 1.95 -19.79
N TYR A 21 -12.29 1.76 -18.54
CA TYR A 21 -13.67 1.78 -18.08
C TYR A 21 -13.84 2.97 -17.15
N GLY A 22 -14.62 3.97 -17.58
CA GLY A 22 -14.85 5.19 -16.84
C GLY A 22 -16.08 5.09 -15.94
N VAL A 23 -15.94 5.55 -14.70
CA VAL A 23 -17.05 5.90 -13.80
C VAL A 23 -17.14 7.41 -13.74
N ARG A 24 -18.34 7.95 -13.91
CA ARG A 24 -18.61 9.39 -13.76
C ARG A 24 -19.67 9.54 -12.69
N TRP A 25 -19.58 10.60 -11.90
CA TRP A 25 -20.63 11.00 -10.96
C TRP A 25 -20.59 12.51 -10.74
N SER A 26 -21.66 13.08 -10.21
CA SER A 26 -21.71 14.51 -9.86
C SER A 26 -22.15 14.71 -8.43
N VAL A 27 -21.64 15.77 -7.80
CA VAL A 27 -21.99 16.23 -6.45
C VAL A 27 -22.36 17.71 -6.53
N ALA A 28 -23.61 18.06 -6.21
CA ALA A 28 -24.11 19.43 -6.28
C ALA A 28 -23.78 20.16 -7.61
N GLY A 29 -23.92 19.45 -8.74
CA GLY A 29 -23.61 19.96 -10.08
C GLY A 29 -22.14 19.85 -10.53
N ASN A 30 -21.20 19.60 -9.62
CA ASN A 30 -19.79 19.38 -9.96
C ASN A 30 -19.58 17.97 -10.49
N VAL A 31 -18.95 17.82 -11.65
CA VAL A 31 -18.74 16.52 -12.29
C VAL A 31 -17.36 15.96 -11.95
N PHE A 32 -17.36 14.73 -11.48
CA PHE A 32 -16.17 13.94 -11.20
C PHE A 32 -16.13 12.71 -12.13
N SER A 33 -14.92 12.24 -12.42
CA SER A 33 -14.76 11.02 -13.17
C SER A 33 -13.49 10.29 -12.81
N ASP A 34 -13.53 8.97 -12.95
CA ASP A 34 -12.39 8.12 -12.72
C ASP A 34 -12.35 6.98 -13.74
N SER A 35 -11.18 6.38 -13.98
CA SER A 35 -10.96 5.40 -15.04
C SER A 35 -10.24 4.16 -14.53
N PHE A 36 -10.67 2.99 -14.98
CA PHE A 36 -10.19 1.69 -14.52
C PHE A 36 -9.78 0.81 -15.69
N ARG A 37 -8.88 -0.14 -15.44
CA ARG A 37 -8.40 -1.09 -16.48
C ARG A 37 -9.42 -2.16 -16.85
N THR A 38 -10.32 -2.53 -15.94
CA THR A 38 -11.33 -3.58 -16.18
C THR A 38 -12.73 -3.11 -15.81
N LYS A 39 -13.74 -3.68 -16.48
CA LYS A 39 -15.15 -3.38 -16.21
C LYS A 39 -15.51 -3.70 -14.76
N ALA A 40 -15.04 -4.84 -14.25
CA ALA A 40 -15.31 -5.29 -12.88
C ALA A 40 -14.81 -4.29 -11.83
N LEU A 41 -13.62 -3.70 -12.01
CA LEU A 41 -13.09 -2.68 -11.11
C LEU A 41 -13.94 -1.41 -11.12
N ALA A 42 -14.36 -0.97 -12.31
CA ALA A 42 -15.26 0.17 -12.47
C ALA A 42 -16.64 -0.09 -11.86
N ASP A 43 -17.21 -1.28 -12.07
CA ASP A 43 -18.51 -1.68 -11.51
C ASP A 43 -18.46 -1.76 -9.99
N HIS A 44 -17.37 -2.32 -9.43
CA HIS A 44 -17.14 -2.35 -7.98
C HIS A 44 -17.05 -0.94 -7.38
N TYR A 45 -16.30 -0.03 -8.01
CA TYR A 45 -16.21 1.35 -7.55
C TYR A 45 -17.54 2.09 -7.64
N ARG A 46 -18.26 1.92 -8.75
CA ARG A 46 -19.62 2.45 -8.92
C ARG A 46 -20.57 1.92 -7.84
N ALA A 47 -20.48 0.64 -7.49
CA ALA A 47 -21.30 0.05 -6.45
C ALA A 47 -21.04 0.68 -5.08
N LYS A 48 -19.80 1.06 -4.76
CA LYS A 48 -19.46 1.80 -3.54
C LYS A 48 -20.11 3.19 -3.50
N LEU A 49 -20.00 3.96 -4.58
CA LEU A 49 -20.67 5.27 -4.70
C LEU A 49 -22.19 5.15 -4.54
N MET A 50 -22.79 4.15 -5.19
CA MET A 50 -24.22 3.87 -5.09
C MET A 50 -24.64 3.43 -3.69
N ARG A 51 -23.77 2.69 -2.97
CA ARG A 51 -24.02 2.29 -1.58
C ARG A 51 -24.02 3.50 -0.66
N ALA A 52 -22.95 4.31 -0.68
CA ALA A 52 -22.87 5.52 0.14
C ALA A 52 -24.06 6.47 -0.11
N MET A 53 -24.47 6.62 -1.37
CA MET A 53 -25.67 7.39 -1.73
C MET A 53 -26.97 6.80 -1.16
N ARG A 54 -27.12 5.47 -1.13
CA ARG A 54 -28.29 4.79 -0.53
C ARG A 54 -28.28 4.89 0.99
N ASP A 55 -27.11 4.85 1.59
CA ASP A 55 -26.91 4.92 3.04
C ASP A 55 -27.06 6.36 3.57
N GLY A 56 -27.30 7.34 2.67
CA GLY A 56 -27.54 8.74 3.04
C GLY A 56 -26.27 9.51 3.40
N GLU A 57 -25.11 9.05 2.94
CA GLU A 57 -23.85 9.75 3.19
C GLU A 57 -23.75 11.02 2.36
N GLU A 58 -23.30 12.11 2.98
CA GLU A 58 -23.03 13.36 2.25
C GLU A 58 -21.67 13.28 1.54
N PHE A 59 -21.62 13.80 0.32
CA PHE A 59 -20.41 13.82 -0.50
C PHE A 59 -19.78 15.22 -0.43
N ASP A 60 -18.47 15.29 -0.27
CA ASP A 60 -17.77 16.58 -0.33
C ASP A 60 -17.76 17.14 -1.76
N LYS A 61 -18.03 18.45 -1.88
CA LYS A 61 -18.14 19.15 -3.17
C LYS A 61 -16.79 19.40 -3.86
N GLU A 62 -15.67 19.32 -3.15
CA GLU A 62 -14.32 19.49 -3.70
C GLU A 62 -13.73 18.14 -4.10
N SER A 63 -13.77 17.15 -3.21
CA SER A 63 -13.24 15.80 -3.49
C SER A 63 -14.18 14.97 -4.37
N GLY A 64 -15.48 15.25 -4.30
CA GLY A 64 -16.54 14.50 -4.94
C GLY A 64 -16.85 13.18 -4.24
N LEU A 65 -16.28 12.87 -3.08
CA LEU A 65 -16.44 11.57 -2.42
C LEU A 65 -17.21 11.68 -1.09
N PRO A 66 -17.93 10.63 -0.69
CA PRO A 66 -18.48 10.51 0.66
C PRO A 66 -17.35 10.20 1.65
N ASP A 67 -17.56 10.49 2.94
CA ASP A 67 -16.57 10.23 4.00
C ASP A 67 -16.14 8.76 4.07
N SER A 68 -17.02 7.80 3.74
CA SER A 68 -16.67 6.37 3.68
C SER A 68 -15.73 6.01 2.54
N MET A 69 -15.59 6.88 1.53
CA MET A 69 -14.74 6.67 0.35
C MET A 69 -13.66 7.73 0.17
N GLU A 70 -13.74 8.89 0.82
CA GLU A 70 -12.58 9.71 1.06
C GLU A 70 -11.52 8.81 1.68
N GLN A 71 -10.29 8.91 1.18
CA GLN A 71 -9.19 8.21 1.81
C GLN A 71 -9.09 8.74 3.24
N LYS A 72 -9.73 8.06 4.19
CA LYS A 72 -9.08 7.81 5.47
C LYS A 72 -7.75 7.23 5.04
N LYS A 73 -6.68 8.05 5.09
CA LYS A 73 -5.30 7.57 5.03
C LYS A 73 -5.33 6.26 5.79
N SER A 74 -5.04 5.14 5.13
CA SER A 74 -5.08 3.84 5.80
C SER A 74 -4.41 4.04 7.15
N ALA A 75 -5.17 3.85 8.23
CA ALA A 75 -4.64 4.09 9.57
C ALA A 75 -3.48 3.12 9.87
N VAL A 76 -3.33 2.11 9.02
CA VAL A 76 -2.30 1.10 9.05
C VAL A 76 -1.03 1.67 8.43
N SER A 77 0.04 1.69 9.21
CA SER A 77 1.38 1.96 8.69
C SER A 77 1.80 0.87 7.71
N TRP A 78 2.72 1.17 6.79
CA TRP A 78 3.33 0.13 5.95
C TRP A 78 3.90 -1.02 6.80
N TYR A 79 4.55 -0.71 7.92
CA TYR A 79 5.13 -1.72 8.81
C TYR A 79 4.07 -2.69 9.36
N ASP A 80 2.98 -2.18 9.92
CA ASP A 80 1.91 -3.02 10.46
C ASP A 80 1.25 -3.87 9.37
N PHE A 81 1.06 -3.28 8.17
CA PHE A 81 0.57 -4.02 7.01
C PHE A 81 1.54 -5.12 6.57
N ALA A 82 2.85 -4.84 6.55
CA ALA A 82 3.88 -5.79 6.15
C ALA A 82 3.91 -7.01 7.08
N LEU A 83 3.67 -6.83 8.39
CA LEU A 83 3.51 -7.92 9.34
C LEU A 83 2.27 -8.78 9.01
N ARG A 84 1.13 -8.18 8.66
CA ARG A 84 -0.08 -8.91 8.22
C ARG A 84 0.17 -9.71 6.94
N TYR A 85 0.81 -9.09 5.95
CA TYR A 85 1.18 -9.76 4.70
C TYR A 85 2.14 -10.93 4.95
N LEU A 86 3.13 -10.75 5.84
CA LEU A 86 4.06 -11.80 6.24
C LEU A 86 3.30 -12.98 6.88
N ALA A 87 2.43 -12.71 7.86
CA ALA A 87 1.64 -13.73 8.56
C ALA A 87 0.78 -14.55 7.58
N MET A 88 0.18 -13.91 6.59
CA MET A 88 -0.56 -14.58 5.53
C MET A 88 0.33 -15.43 4.61
N LYS A 89 1.49 -14.91 4.18
CA LYS A 89 2.34 -15.60 3.19
C LYS A 89 3.24 -16.69 3.77
N TRP A 90 3.73 -16.51 4.99
CA TRP A 90 4.80 -17.32 5.58
C TRP A 90 4.48 -18.82 5.73
N PRO A 91 3.28 -19.23 6.17
CA PRO A 91 2.94 -20.65 6.35
C PRO A 91 3.07 -21.46 5.05
N HIS A 92 2.75 -20.83 3.91
CA HIS A 92 2.75 -21.45 2.59
C HIS A 92 4.05 -21.24 1.79
N ALA A 93 5.04 -20.53 2.36
CA ALA A 93 6.29 -20.23 1.69
C ALA A 93 7.39 -21.27 2.01
N ALA A 94 8.11 -21.71 0.99
CA ALA A 94 9.34 -22.50 1.16
C ALA A 94 10.43 -21.68 1.90
N PRO A 95 11.42 -22.32 2.55
CA PRO A 95 12.45 -21.62 3.33
C PRO A 95 13.16 -20.47 2.59
N ASN A 96 13.65 -20.73 1.38
CA ASN A 96 14.32 -19.69 0.56
C ASN A 96 13.36 -18.55 0.16
N THR A 97 12.08 -18.87 -0.02
CA THR A 97 11.04 -17.87 -0.29
C THR A 97 10.78 -17.00 0.94
N ARG A 98 10.80 -17.58 2.15
CA ARG A 98 10.65 -16.84 3.41
C ARG A 98 11.78 -15.84 3.61
N ASP A 99 13.03 -16.27 3.41
CA ASP A 99 14.17 -15.35 3.46
C ASP A 99 14.05 -14.25 2.41
N GLY A 100 13.62 -14.62 1.20
CA GLY A 100 13.41 -13.68 0.13
C GLY A 100 12.31 -12.64 0.42
N ILE A 101 11.21 -13.04 1.06
CA ILE A 101 10.15 -12.14 1.52
C ILE A 101 10.70 -11.21 2.60
N ASN A 102 11.38 -11.77 3.60
CA ASN A 102 11.94 -11.03 4.72
C ASN A 102 12.92 -9.93 4.24
N GLU A 103 13.86 -10.26 3.37
CA GLU A 103 14.81 -9.29 2.81
C GLU A 103 14.08 -8.19 2.01
N SER A 104 13.06 -8.57 1.24
CA SER A 104 12.28 -7.63 0.42
C SER A 104 11.50 -6.66 1.30
N LEU A 105 10.77 -7.16 2.31
CA LEU A 105 10.01 -6.35 3.24
C LEU A 105 10.92 -5.44 4.07
N THR A 106 12.11 -5.93 4.47
CA THR A 106 13.12 -5.09 5.13
C THR A 106 13.52 -3.92 4.25
N SER A 107 13.87 -4.19 2.98
CA SER A 107 14.33 -3.15 2.04
C SER A 107 13.24 -2.08 1.82
N VAL A 108 12.00 -2.51 1.59
CA VAL A 108 10.87 -1.59 1.38
C VAL A 108 10.55 -0.80 2.66
N THR A 109 10.60 -1.46 3.82
CA THR A 109 10.27 -0.80 5.10
C THR A 109 11.24 0.32 5.39
N VAL A 110 12.56 0.09 5.22
CA VAL A 110 13.59 1.13 5.46
C VAL A 110 13.38 2.36 4.58
N GLU A 111 13.00 2.16 3.32
CA GLU A 111 12.69 3.26 2.39
C GLU A 111 11.43 4.04 2.78
N LEU A 112 10.46 3.37 3.41
CA LEU A 112 9.21 3.96 3.87
C LEU A 112 9.29 4.48 5.32
N LEU A 113 10.49 4.70 5.88
CA LEU A 113 10.65 5.35 7.17
C LEU A 113 10.83 6.86 6.98
N VAL A 114 10.07 7.65 7.72
CA VAL A 114 10.31 9.09 7.82
C VAL A 114 11.41 9.38 8.83
N GLU A 115 12.06 10.52 8.66
CA GLU A 115 13.04 10.99 9.65
C GLU A 115 12.33 11.37 10.95
N ARG A 116 12.84 10.89 12.09
CA ARG A 116 12.25 11.10 13.40
C ARG A 116 13.35 11.09 14.46
N ALA A 117 13.19 11.93 15.48
CA ALA A 117 14.12 11.99 16.60
C ALA A 117 14.38 10.61 17.22
N GLY A 118 15.62 10.37 17.64
CA GLY A 118 16.05 9.10 18.22
C GLY A 118 16.17 7.96 17.20
N ARG A 119 16.38 8.26 15.90
CA ARG A 119 16.57 7.26 14.85
C ARG A 119 17.71 6.29 15.21
N PRO A 120 17.44 4.99 15.35
CA PRO A 120 18.47 3.98 15.50
C PRO A 120 19.33 3.89 14.23
N SER A 121 20.53 3.33 14.34
CA SER A 121 21.37 3.13 13.16
C SER A 121 20.67 2.24 12.12
N ASP A 122 20.91 2.50 10.83
CA ASP A 122 20.32 1.69 9.76
C ASP A 122 20.69 0.19 9.89
N GLN A 123 21.86 -0.11 10.45
CA GLN A 123 22.25 -1.47 10.76
C GLN A 123 21.36 -2.10 11.85
N ALA A 124 21.07 -1.36 12.92
CA ALA A 124 20.18 -1.81 13.99
C ALA A 124 18.75 -2.02 13.47
N ILE A 125 18.22 -1.08 12.68
CA ILE A 125 16.90 -1.19 12.05
C ILE A 125 16.84 -2.46 11.17
N ARG A 126 17.80 -2.64 10.26
CA ARG A 126 17.84 -3.82 9.39
C ARG A 126 17.93 -5.12 10.17
N LYS A 127 18.76 -5.17 11.23
CA LYS A 127 18.91 -6.36 12.08
C LYS A 127 17.62 -6.68 12.84
N ALA A 128 16.97 -5.67 13.42
CA ALA A 128 15.70 -5.84 14.11
C ALA A 128 14.60 -6.34 13.15
N LEU A 129 14.50 -5.74 11.96
CA LEU A 129 13.54 -6.15 10.94
C LEU A 129 13.79 -7.59 10.45
N ARG A 130 15.03 -7.92 10.06
CA ARG A 130 15.38 -9.23 9.49
C ARG A 130 15.24 -10.36 10.50
N ASN A 131 15.66 -10.14 11.75
CA ASN A 131 15.78 -11.22 12.71
C ASN A 131 14.56 -11.33 13.63
N TRP A 132 13.75 -10.27 13.75
CA TRP A 132 12.66 -10.19 14.73
C TRP A 132 11.30 -9.84 14.15
N ALA A 133 11.19 -8.84 13.28
CA ALA A 133 9.89 -8.43 12.73
C ALA A 133 9.43 -9.36 11.60
N PHE A 134 10.28 -9.62 10.61
CA PHE A 134 9.91 -10.34 9.39
C PHE A 134 10.21 -11.85 9.44
N VAL A 135 9.98 -12.44 10.60
CA VAL A 135 10.03 -13.89 10.84
C VAL A 135 8.84 -14.31 11.71
N LEU A 136 8.43 -15.57 11.63
CA LEU A 136 7.42 -16.13 12.55
C LEU A 136 8.06 -17.17 13.49
N PRO A 137 7.69 -17.21 14.78
CA PRO A 137 6.74 -16.31 15.47
C PRO A 137 7.24 -14.85 15.53
N GLY A 138 6.28 -13.92 15.50
CA GLY A 138 6.54 -12.48 15.43
C GLY A 138 7.02 -11.90 16.77
N PRO A 139 7.32 -10.59 16.81
CA PRO A 139 7.89 -9.94 18.00
C PRO A 139 6.92 -9.86 19.20
N ASP A 140 5.60 -9.97 18.96
CA ASP A 140 4.59 -9.97 20.02
C ASP A 140 4.34 -11.37 20.59
N ASP A 141 4.73 -12.42 19.86
CA ASP A 141 4.50 -13.82 20.22
C ASP A 141 5.74 -14.50 20.82
N ARG A 142 6.77 -13.73 21.14
CA ARG A 142 8.04 -14.26 21.68
C ARG A 142 8.75 -13.25 22.57
N ASP A 143 9.72 -13.74 23.33
CA ASP A 143 10.60 -12.87 24.10
C ASP A 143 11.60 -12.15 23.18
N VAL A 144 11.64 -10.82 23.27
CA VAL A 144 12.44 -9.95 22.40
C VAL A 144 13.28 -9.05 23.29
N PRO A 145 14.62 -9.02 23.10
CA PRO A 145 15.50 -8.10 23.81
C PRO A 145 15.02 -6.64 23.74
N ASP A 146 15.16 -5.92 24.85
CA ASP A 146 14.64 -4.55 24.98
C ASP A 146 15.21 -3.58 23.94
N ASP A 147 16.49 -3.74 23.57
CA ASP A 147 17.14 -2.95 22.53
C ASP A 147 16.44 -3.14 21.17
N VAL A 148 16.12 -4.39 20.82
CA VAL A 148 15.38 -4.72 19.60
C VAL A 148 13.94 -4.20 19.67
N ARG A 149 13.26 -4.38 20.82
CA ARG A 149 11.89 -3.90 21.02
C ARG A 149 11.79 -2.40 20.84
N ASN A 150 12.75 -1.65 21.38
CA ASN A 150 12.84 -0.20 21.23
C ASN A 150 13.04 0.21 19.76
N VAL A 151 13.88 -0.51 19.01
CA VAL A 151 14.07 -0.27 17.57
C VAL A 151 12.79 -0.54 16.79
N LEU A 152 12.10 -1.66 17.05
CA LEU A 152 10.84 -1.99 16.37
C LEU A 152 9.71 -1.02 16.73
N HIS A 153 9.67 -0.54 17.98
CA HIS A 153 8.75 0.51 18.39
C HIS A 153 9.00 1.80 17.61
N TRP A 154 10.27 2.22 17.48
CA TRP A 154 10.62 3.38 16.68
C TRP A 154 10.22 3.19 15.20
N VAL A 155 10.48 2.01 14.61
CA VAL A 155 10.09 1.67 13.23
C VAL A 155 8.58 1.78 13.03
N SER A 156 7.77 1.20 13.92
CA SER A 156 6.29 1.32 13.86
C SER A 156 5.85 2.78 13.84
N LYS A 157 6.49 3.63 14.66
CA LYS A 157 6.18 5.08 14.75
C LYS A 157 6.74 5.92 13.60
N ALA A 158 7.78 5.46 12.92
CA ALA A 158 8.42 6.15 11.79
C ALA A 158 7.94 5.65 10.43
N SER A 159 7.19 4.54 10.38
CA SER A 159 6.69 3.99 9.12
C SER A 159 5.58 4.86 8.51
N ARG A 160 5.71 5.17 7.22
CA ARG A 160 4.70 5.91 6.46
C ARG A 160 3.36 5.16 6.44
N PRO A 161 2.22 5.88 6.36
CA PRO A 161 0.92 5.27 6.08
C PRO A 161 0.96 4.39 4.82
N LEU A 162 0.28 3.25 4.83
CA LEU A 162 0.21 2.38 3.65
C LEU A 162 -0.36 3.11 2.42
N ALA A 163 -1.30 4.03 2.64
CA ALA A 163 -1.91 4.83 1.59
C ALA A 163 -0.91 5.69 0.79
N ASP A 164 0.22 6.07 1.39
CA ASP A 164 1.26 6.86 0.72
C ASP A 164 1.87 6.11 -0.47
N LEU A 165 1.82 4.77 -0.50
CA LEU A 165 2.24 4.00 -1.67
C LEU A 165 1.37 4.25 -2.91
N ALA A 166 0.16 4.79 -2.76
CA ALA A 166 -0.66 5.20 -3.90
C ALA A 166 -0.07 6.42 -4.65
N GLU A 167 0.80 7.19 -3.99
CA GLU A 167 1.47 8.33 -4.61
C GLU A 167 2.55 7.84 -5.59
N PRO A 168 2.50 8.25 -6.88
CA PRO A 168 3.47 7.79 -7.87
C PRO A 168 4.93 8.09 -7.53
N ALA A 169 5.20 9.20 -6.83
CA ALA A 169 6.53 9.57 -6.39
C ALA A 169 7.07 8.61 -5.33
N THR A 170 6.25 8.30 -4.31
CA THR A 170 6.57 7.34 -3.25
C THR A 170 6.76 5.93 -3.80
N ALA A 171 5.85 5.46 -4.66
CA ALA A 171 5.98 4.15 -5.30
C ALA A 171 7.25 4.04 -6.16
N ARG A 172 7.62 5.11 -6.87
CA ARG A 172 8.85 5.16 -7.67
C ARG A 172 10.11 5.15 -6.80
N ALA A 173 10.15 5.96 -5.74
CA ALA A 173 11.27 5.97 -4.79
C ALA A 173 11.53 4.59 -4.20
N VAL A 174 10.46 3.88 -3.79
CA VAL A 174 10.55 2.48 -3.35
C VAL A 174 11.10 1.57 -4.45
N LEU A 175 10.58 1.64 -5.67
CA LEU A 175 11.08 0.81 -6.77
C LEU A 175 12.54 1.10 -7.12
N ASP A 176 12.98 2.35 -7.00
CA ASP A 176 14.36 2.76 -7.25
C ASP A 176 15.30 2.29 -6.14
N SER A 177 14.88 2.34 -4.87
CA SER A 177 15.69 1.83 -3.76
C SER A 177 15.94 0.32 -3.87
N LEU A 178 14.98 -0.45 -4.44
CA LEU A 178 15.18 -1.87 -4.71
C LEU A 178 16.25 -2.18 -5.76
N LYS A 179 16.65 -1.19 -6.59
CA LYS A 179 17.71 -1.33 -7.59
C LYS A 179 19.11 -1.18 -7.00
N LEU A 180 19.22 -0.72 -5.75
CA LEU A 180 20.48 -0.43 -5.08
C LEU A 180 20.81 -1.49 -4.02
N LYS A 181 22.10 -1.73 -3.82
CA LYS A 181 22.64 -2.45 -2.68
C LYS A 181 22.86 -1.48 -1.50
N LEU A 182 23.23 -2.05 -0.35
CA LEU A 182 23.56 -1.26 0.85
C LEU A 182 24.76 -0.32 0.66
N ASP A 183 25.65 -0.64 -0.28
CA ASP A 183 26.81 0.19 -0.65
C ASP A 183 26.48 1.23 -1.74
N GLY A 184 25.21 1.34 -2.15
CA GLY A 184 24.76 2.26 -3.20
C GLY A 184 25.02 1.77 -4.63
N THR A 185 25.66 0.62 -4.82
CA THR A 185 25.89 0.05 -6.15
C THR A 185 24.65 -0.66 -6.70
N ALA A 186 24.62 -0.91 -8.02
CA ALA A 186 23.50 -1.61 -8.65
C ALA A 186 23.36 -3.05 -8.13
N ALA A 187 22.14 -3.41 -7.73
CA ALA A 187 21.77 -4.77 -7.37
C ALA A 187 21.66 -5.67 -8.61
N ALA A 188 21.89 -6.98 -8.43
CA ALA A 188 21.70 -7.95 -9.50
C ALA A 188 20.25 -7.94 -10.00
N ALA A 189 20.04 -8.07 -11.31
CA ALA A 189 18.72 -7.99 -11.94
C ALA A 189 17.70 -8.95 -11.31
N GLU A 190 18.13 -10.16 -10.95
CA GLU A 190 17.24 -11.14 -10.31
C GLU A 190 16.85 -10.74 -8.87
N THR A 191 17.76 -10.11 -8.13
CA THR A 191 17.45 -9.54 -6.80
C THR A 191 16.38 -8.46 -6.93
N VAL A 192 16.54 -7.53 -7.87
CA VAL A 192 15.55 -6.46 -8.13
C VAL A 192 14.18 -7.07 -8.49
N ARG A 193 14.17 -8.05 -9.40
CA ARG A 193 12.95 -8.75 -9.83
C ARG A 193 12.24 -9.44 -8.68
N ARG A 194 12.99 -10.15 -7.82
CA ARG A 194 12.45 -10.82 -6.63
C ARG A 194 11.86 -9.83 -5.64
N LYS A 195 12.58 -8.75 -5.30
CA LYS A 195 12.09 -7.73 -4.37
C LYS A 195 10.83 -7.04 -4.90
N ARG A 196 10.83 -6.67 -6.19
CA ARG A 196 9.66 -6.11 -6.88
C ARG A 196 8.47 -7.07 -6.85
N ARG A 197 8.70 -8.38 -7.06
CA ARG A 197 7.63 -9.40 -7.00
C ARG A 197 6.98 -9.46 -5.61
N THR A 198 7.78 -9.46 -4.55
CA THR A 198 7.25 -9.42 -3.18
C THR A 198 6.42 -8.15 -2.94
N LEU A 199 6.92 -6.99 -3.36
CA LEU A 199 6.21 -5.72 -3.21
C LEU A 199 4.89 -5.68 -4.00
N VAL A 200 4.89 -6.16 -5.25
CA VAL A 200 3.66 -6.28 -6.06
C VAL A 200 2.64 -7.19 -5.38
N ASN A 201 3.07 -8.34 -4.86
CA ASN A 201 2.18 -9.26 -4.14
C ASN A 201 1.63 -8.65 -2.86
N ALA A 202 2.45 -7.92 -2.10
CA ALA A 202 2.01 -7.19 -0.92
C ALA A 202 0.98 -6.11 -1.30
N ALA A 203 1.22 -5.31 -2.33
CA ALA A 203 0.27 -4.31 -2.80
C ALA A 203 -1.05 -4.94 -3.33
N ASN A 204 -1.01 -6.11 -3.98
CA ASN A 204 -2.24 -6.84 -4.33
C ASN A 204 -3.02 -7.26 -3.09
N TYR A 205 -2.33 -7.77 -2.06
CA TYR A 205 -2.98 -8.15 -0.81
C TYR A 205 -3.60 -6.94 -0.09
N ALA A 206 -2.96 -5.78 -0.14
CA ALA A 206 -3.55 -4.53 0.37
C ALA A 206 -4.84 -4.15 -0.38
N VAL A 207 -4.90 -4.40 -1.69
CA VAL A 207 -6.13 -4.21 -2.49
C VAL A 207 -7.20 -5.21 -2.09
N ASP A 208 -6.85 -6.48 -1.89
CA ASP A 208 -7.78 -7.53 -1.45
C ASP A 208 -8.40 -7.21 -0.07
N LEU A 209 -7.61 -6.60 0.82
CA LEU A 209 -8.09 -6.10 2.12
C LEU A 209 -8.86 -4.76 2.04
N GLY A 210 -8.89 -4.12 0.88
CA GLY A 210 -9.54 -2.83 0.67
C GLY A 210 -8.75 -1.62 1.19
N GLU A 211 -7.50 -1.81 1.62
CA GLU A 211 -6.61 -0.75 2.12
C GLU A 211 -6.05 0.12 0.98
N LEU A 212 -5.93 -0.46 -0.22
CA LEU A 212 -5.59 0.24 -1.46
C LEU A 212 -6.68 0.03 -2.50
N ARG A 213 -6.90 1.05 -3.34
CA ARG A 213 -7.91 0.98 -4.40
C ARG A 213 -7.47 0.14 -5.60
N GLU A 214 -6.19 0.23 -5.95
CA GLU A 214 -5.53 -0.53 -6.99
C GLU A 214 -4.06 -0.73 -6.62
N ASN A 215 -3.34 -1.57 -7.37
CA ASN A 215 -1.93 -1.82 -7.11
C ASN A 215 -1.05 -0.73 -7.74
N PRO A 216 -0.51 0.22 -6.96
CA PRO A 216 0.23 1.36 -7.51
C PRO A 216 1.56 0.92 -8.16
N ILE A 217 2.13 -0.19 -7.70
CA ILE A 217 3.43 -0.71 -8.14
C ILE A 217 3.37 -1.25 -9.57
N THR A 218 2.17 -1.68 -10.01
CA THR A 218 1.97 -2.15 -11.39
C THR A 218 1.82 -1.02 -12.40
N ALA A 219 1.41 0.17 -11.95
CA ALA A 219 1.24 1.35 -12.79
C ALA A 219 2.56 2.08 -13.03
N VAL A 220 3.49 2.03 -12.07
CA VAL A 220 4.81 2.66 -12.18
C VAL A 220 5.73 1.80 -13.06
N ARG A 221 6.17 2.39 -14.17
CA ARG A 221 7.17 1.85 -15.09
C ARG A 221 8.56 2.36 -14.71
#